data_AF-E4YCW1-F1
#
_entry.id   AF-E4YCW1-F1
#
_cell.length_a   1.000
_cell.length_b   1.000
_cell.length_c   1.000
_cell.angle_alpha   90.00
_cell.angle_beta   90.00
_cell.angle_gamma   90.00
#
_symmetry.space_group_name_H-M   'P 1'
#
loop_
_entity.id
_entity.type
_entity.pdbx_description
1 polymer ?
#
loop_
_entity_poly.entity_id
_entity_poly.type
_entity_poly.pdbx_seq_one_letter_code
_entity_poly.pdbx_strand_id
1 'polypeptide(L)'
;MASVTHNGKQFMLTVGLLVCVIYLYTVVAFNFFRDYYNKGEDGEDDWKCQDMLSCFNFHLYAGLRAGGGIGDEMDPPGEDDFLARFAFDITFFFFIIVIILAIIQGLIIDAFGELRDQVEQVKDDMESKCFICTLGKDFFDQVPHGFDTHTMQEHNLANYLFFIMHLINKDKTEYTGQESYVWNLYQERCWDFFPVGDCFRKQNQEKGFE
;
A
#
# COMPACT_ATOMS: atom_id res chain seq x y z
N MET A 1 -8.81 -0.73 0.68
CA MET A 1 -8.55 -1.16 2.07
C MET A 1 -7.20 -1.87 2.21
N ALA A 2 -6.72 -2.61 1.20
CA ALA A 2 -5.40 -3.25 1.24
C ALA A 2 -4.21 -2.26 1.37
N SER A 3 -4.32 -1.03 0.83
CA SER A 3 -3.25 -0.01 0.90
C SER A 3 -2.90 0.39 2.34
N VAL A 4 -3.92 0.63 3.16
CA VAL A 4 -3.74 1.04 4.57
C VAL A 4 -3.18 -0.11 5.42
N THR A 5 -3.48 -1.36 5.07
CA THR A 5 -2.92 -2.52 5.76
C THR A 5 -1.47 -2.83 5.38
N HIS A 6 -1.01 -2.43 4.18
CA HIS A 6 0.37 -2.66 3.71
C HIS A 6 1.40 -1.98 4.61
N ASN A 7 1.15 -0.71 4.96
CA ASN A 7 2.00 0.10 5.85
C ASN A 7 1.39 0.29 7.26
N GLY A 8 0.51 -0.64 7.68
CA GLY A 8 -0.28 -0.50 8.91
C GLY A 8 0.55 -0.31 10.18
N LYS A 9 1.73 -0.94 10.29
CA LYS A 9 2.62 -0.78 11.45
C LYS A 9 3.18 0.64 11.56
N GLN A 10 3.66 1.21 10.45
CA GLN A 10 4.21 2.58 10.42
C GLN A 10 3.10 3.60 10.65
N PHE A 11 1.92 3.39 10.05
CA PHE A 11 0.75 4.23 10.28
C PHE A 11 0.35 4.25 11.76
N MET A 12 0.21 3.08 12.40
CA MET A 12 -0.14 2.98 13.81
C MET A 12 0.90 3.65 14.73
N LEU A 13 2.19 3.49 14.43
CA LEU A 13 3.26 4.17 15.19
C LEU A 13 3.19 5.70 15.03
N THR A 14 2.89 6.19 13.83
CA THR A 14 2.78 7.63 13.55
C THR A 14 1.55 8.24 14.24
N VAL A 15 0.41 7.55 14.20
CA VAL A 15 -0.80 7.95 14.96
C VAL A 15 -0.54 7.89 16.46
N GLY A 16 0.19 6.88 16.95
CA GLY A 16 0.60 6.80 18.35
C GLY A 16 1.47 8.00 18.77
N LEU A 17 2.45 8.37 17.94
CA LEU A 17 3.28 9.56 18.16
C LEU A 17 2.43 10.84 18.20
N LEU A 18 1.49 11.00 17.26
CA LEU A 18 0.56 12.14 17.24
C LEU A 18 -0.22 12.26 18.56
N VAL A 19 -0.81 11.16 19.02
CA VAL A 19 -1.55 11.09 20.29
C VAL A 19 -0.66 11.45 21.48
N CYS A 20 0.58 10.94 21.52
CA CYS A 20 1.54 11.27 22.58
C CYS A 20 1.93 12.75 22.59
N VAL A 21 2.21 13.34 21.43
CA VAL A 21 2.60 14.77 21.35
C VAL A 21 1.41 15.66 21.74
N ILE A 22 0.20 15.37 21.26
CA ILE A 22 -1.00 16.10 21.67
C ILE A 22 -1.20 16.00 23.17
N TYR A 23 -1.03 14.82 23.76
CA TYR A 23 -1.15 14.65 25.21
C TYR A 23 -0.17 15.52 25.99
N LEU A 24 1.09 15.65 25.53
CA LEU A 24 2.07 16.55 26.15
C LEU A 24 1.64 18.01 26.08
N TYR A 25 1.15 18.47 24.92
CA TYR A 25 0.59 19.82 24.78
C TYR A 25 -0.64 20.02 25.69
N THR A 26 -1.51 19.03 25.81
CA THR A 26 -2.66 19.09 26.73
C THR A 26 -2.21 19.21 28.19
N VAL A 27 -1.19 18.46 28.63
CA VAL A 27 -0.69 18.57 30.02
C VAL A 27 -0.18 19.99 30.28
N VAL A 28 0.58 20.56 29.34
CA VAL A 28 1.08 21.95 29.47
C VAL A 28 -0.08 22.94 29.49
N ALA A 29 -1.03 22.82 28.56
CA ALA A 29 -2.23 23.66 28.51
C ALA A 29 -3.05 23.59 29.80
N PHE A 30 -3.28 22.38 30.32
CA PHE A 30 -4.10 22.17 31.52
C PHE A 30 -3.46 22.76 32.79
N ASN A 31 -2.13 22.76 32.89
CA ASN A 31 -1.44 23.27 34.08
C ASN A 31 -1.17 24.77 34.02
N PHE A 32 -0.90 25.32 32.82
CA PHE A 32 -0.45 26.71 32.68
C PHE A 32 -1.44 27.64 31.97
N PHE A 33 -2.29 27.11 31.07
CA PHE A 33 -3.15 27.92 30.21
C PHE A 33 -4.63 27.61 30.36
N ARG A 34 -5.03 26.97 31.47
CA ARG A 34 -6.41 26.51 31.70
C ARG A 34 -7.45 27.61 31.57
N ASP A 35 -7.13 28.82 32.03
CA ASP A 35 -8.06 29.95 32.07
C ASP A 35 -8.43 30.47 30.67
N TYR A 36 -7.58 30.22 29.65
CA TYR A 36 -7.81 30.62 28.26
C TYR A 36 -8.76 29.69 27.47
N TYR A 37 -9.29 28.64 28.12
CA TYR A 37 -10.22 27.67 27.53
C TYR A 37 -11.68 27.88 27.96
N ASN A 38 -12.02 29.06 28.49
CA ASN A 38 -13.40 29.44 28.86
C ASN A 38 -14.04 30.30 27.76
N LYS A 39 -14.29 29.68 26.60
CA LYS A 39 -14.84 30.36 25.42
C LYS A 39 -16.37 30.37 25.48
N GLY A 40 -16.93 31.16 26.39
CA GLY A 40 -18.37 31.38 26.52
C GLY A 40 -18.92 32.45 25.58
N GLU A 41 -20.05 32.19 24.93
CA GLU A 41 -20.87 33.24 24.29
C GLU A 41 -21.95 33.74 25.27
N ASP A 42 -22.24 35.04 25.28
CA ASP A 42 -23.37 35.65 25.98
C ASP A 42 -23.48 35.40 27.51
N GLY A 43 -22.33 35.27 28.18
CA GLY A 43 -22.26 35.22 29.65
C GLY A 43 -22.52 33.84 30.27
N GLU A 44 -22.58 32.79 29.46
CA GLU A 44 -22.48 31.41 29.93
C GLU A 44 -21.03 30.92 29.82
N ASP A 45 -20.43 30.52 30.94
CA ASP A 45 -19.09 29.94 30.97
C ASP A 45 -19.08 28.56 30.29
N ASP A 46 -18.35 28.42 29.18
CA ASP A 46 -18.18 27.15 28.45
C ASP A 46 -16.74 26.64 28.57
N TRP A 47 -16.45 26.06 29.74
CA TRP A 47 -15.15 25.53 30.08
C TRP A 47 -14.83 24.25 29.28
N LYS A 48 -13.93 24.35 28.29
CA LYS A 48 -13.47 23.19 27.50
C LYS A 48 -12.43 22.32 28.21
N CYS A 49 -11.74 22.87 29.20
CA CYS A 49 -10.70 22.19 29.99
C CYS A 49 -11.03 22.16 31.49
N GLN A 50 -12.13 21.48 31.86
CA GLN A 50 -12.46 21.23 33.28
C GLN A 50 -11.67 20.04 33.87
N ASP A 51 -11.64 18.94 33.12
CA ASP A 51 -10.90 17.73 33.47
C ASP A 51 -9.88 17.40 32.38
N MET A 52 -8.82 16.68 32.77
CA MET A 52 -7.72 16.33 31.87
C MET A 52 -8.21 15.58 30.62
N LEU A 53 -9.18 14.68 30.78
CA LEU A 53 -9.73 13.90 29.66
C LEU A 53 -10.53 14.78 28.69
N SER A 54 -11.35 15.69 29.21
CA SER A 54 -12.13 16.64 28.41
C SER A 54 -11.21 17.60 27.64
N CYS A 55 -10.16 18.10 28.30
CA CYS A 55 -9.14 18.94 27.68
C CYS A 55 -8.38 18.19 26.58
N PHE A 56 -8.02 16.93 26.82
CA PHE A 56 -7.34 16.09 25.82
C PHE A 56 -8.21 15.81 24.60
N ASN A 57 -9.48 15.45 24.81
CA ASN A 57 -10.45 15.24 23.73
C ASN A 57 -10.67 16.52 22.93
N PHE A 58 -10.70 17.68 23.60
CA PHE A 58 -10.80 18.98 22.93
C PHE A 58 -9.59 19.24 22.01
N HIS A 59 -8.37 18.97 22.47
CA HIS A 59 -7.17 19.12 21.64
C HIS A 59 -7.15 18.15 20.45
N LEU A 60 -7.56 16.90 20.66
CA LEU A 60 -7.68 15.90 19.59
C LEU A 60 -8.72 16.30 18.54
N TYR A 61 -9.87 16.83 18.97
CA TYR A 61 -10.97 17.13 18.06
C TYR A 61 -10.82 18.51 17.42
N ALA A 62 -10.76 19.56 18.24
CA ALA A 62 -10.72 20.94 17.78
C ALA A 62 -9.32 21.33 17.33
N GLY A 63 -8.29 21.00 18.12
CA GLY A 63 -6.90 21.33 17.81
C GLY A 63 -6.36 20.74 16.50
N LEU A 64 -6.80 19.53 16.11
CA LEU A 64 -6.43 18.92 14.83
C LEU A 64 -7.25 19.40 13.64
N ARG A 65 -8.50 19.84 13.87
CA ARG A 65 -9.41 20.28 12.81
C ARG A 65 -9.31 21.76 12.50
N ALA A 66 -8.94 22.57 13.50
CA ALA A 66 -8.71 23.98 13.32
C ALA A 66 -7.50 24.18 12.40
N GLY A 67 -7.71 24.89 11.29
CA GLY A 67 -6.70 25.05 10.24
C GLY A 67 -5.44 25.79 10.70
N GLY A 68 -5.55 26.67 11.70
CA GLY A 68 -4.43 27.38 12.35
C GLY A 68 -3.91 26.70 13.62
N GLY A 69 -4.45 25.53 13.99
CA GLY A 69 -4.13 24.83 15.24
C GLY A 69 -4.97 25.29 16.43
N ILE A 70 -4.54 24.94 17.64
CA ILE A 70 -5.33 25.15 18.87
C ILE A 70 -5.57 26.63 19.23
N GLY A 71 -4.73 27.54 18.74
CA GLY A 71 -4.85 28.98 18.98
C GLY A 71 -6.13 29.60 18.44
N ASP A 72 -6.74 29.03 17.38
CA ASP A 72 -8.01 29.51 16.81
C ASP A 72 -9.20 29.26 17.77
N GLU A 73 -9.06 28.29 18.66
CA GLU A 73 -10.13 27.78 19.53
C GLU A 73 -10.01 28.25 20.98
N MET A 74 -9.03 29.11 21.26
CA MET A 74 -8.77 29.68 22.58
C MET A 74 -8.97 31.19 22.57
N ASP A 75 -9.16 31.75 23.76
CA ASP A 75 -9.24 33.20 23.92
C ASP A 75 -7.88 33.87 23.64
N PRO A 76 -7.87 35.15 23.20
CA PRO A 76 -6.64 35.87 22.90
C PRO A 76 -5.71 35.97 24.13
N PRO A 77 -4.38 35.95 23.93
CA PRO A 77 -3.42 36.06 25.03
C PRO A 77 -3.56 37.38 25.80
N GLY A 78 -3.44 37.31 27.13
CA GLY A 78 -3.22 38.48 27.98
C GLY A 78 -1.78 39.02 27.84
N GLU A 79 -1.54 40.24 28.34
CA GLU A 79 -0.23 40.90 28.23
C GLU A 79 0.90 40.14 28.96
N ASP A 80 0.60 39.52 30.11
CA ASP A 80 1.61 38.87 30.95
C ASP A 80 2.11 37.52 30.39
N ASP A 81 1.24 36.75 29.71
CA ASP A 81 1.56 35.42 29.17
C ASP A 81 1.78 35.41 27.65
N PHE A 82 1.75 36.59 27.01
CA PHE A 82 1.74 36.71 25.54
C PHE A 82 2.82 35.87 24.86
N LEU A 83 4.06 35.95 25.35
CA LEU A 83 5.19 35.24 24.74
C LEU A 83 5.07 33.72 24.89
N ALA A 84 4.65 33.25 26.07
CA ALA A 84 4.50 31.82 26.35
C ALA A 84 3.33 31.22 25.56
N ARG A 85 2.20 31.94 25.49
CA ARG A 85 1.03 31.57 24.68
C ARG A 85 1.34 31.56 23.19
N PHE A 86 2.01 32.59 22.69
CA PHE A 86 2.43 32.68 21.29
C PHE A 86 3.37 31.53 20.90
N ALA A 87 4.37 31.25 21.73
CA ALA A 87 5.28 30.13 21.50
C ALA A 87 4.53 28.78 21.51
N PHE A 88 3.58 28.59 22.42
CA PHE A 88 2.74 27.39 22.49
C PHE A 88 1.91 27.19 21.22
N ASP A 89 1.23 28.22 20.73
CA ASP A 89 0.39 28.13 19.53
C ASP A 89 1.22 27.86 18.27
N ILE A 90 2.33 28.58 18.09
CA ILE A 90 3.21 28.41 16.92
C ILE A 90 3.85 27.02 16.91
N THR A 91 4.32 26.54 18.06
CA THR A 91 4.93 25.20 18.15
C THR A 91 3.88 24.10 17.95
N PHE A 92 2.68 24.26 18.49
CA PHE A 92 1.56 23.34 18.23
C PHE A 92 1.24 23.27 16.74
N PHE A 93 1.04 24.42 16.10
CA PHE A 93 0.76 24.50 14.66
C PHE A 93 1.86 23.85 13.82
N PHE A 94 3.11 24.20 14.07
CA PHE A 94 4.23 23.68 13.28
C PHE A 94 4.41 22.17 13.44
N PHE A 95 4.43 21.64 14.67
CA PHE A 95 4.68 20.22 14.88
C PHE A 95 3.48 19.35 14.53
N ILE A 96 2.27 19.73 14.95
CA ILE A 96 1.08 18.88 14.77
C ILE A 96 0.53 19.02 13.37
N ILE A 97 0.23 20.26 12.94
CA ILE A 97 -0.49 20.51 11.68
C ILE A 97 0.46 20.44 10.49
N VAL A 98 1.60 21.14 10.54
CA VAL A 98 2.51 21.20 9.38
C VAL A 98 3.32 19.92 9.22
N ILE A 99 3.88 19.37 10.31
CA ILE A 99 4.77 18.20 10.20
C ILE A 99 3.98 16.89 10.27
N ILE A 100 3.29 16.62 11.38
CA ILE A 100 2.75 15.26 11.62
C ILE A 100 1.60 14.93 10.64
N LEU A 101 0.68 15.86 10.37
CA LEU A 101 -0.37 15.61 9.37
C LEU A 101 0.19 15.42 7.96
N ALA A 102 1.23 16.17 7.57
CA ALA A 102 1.90 15.99 6.28
C ALA A 102 2.58 14.61 6.17
N ILE A 103 3.20 14.11 7.25
CA ILE A 103 3.75 12.76 7.28
C ILE A 103 2.64 11.72 7.10
N ILE A 104 1.52 11.85 7.80
CA ILE A 104 0.38 10.92 7.67
C ILE A 104 -0.15 10.91 6.24
N GLN A 105 -0.34 12.07 5.61
CA GLN A 105 -0.75 12.16 4.21
C GLN A 105 0.29 11.56 3.26
N GLY A 106 1.58 11.82 3.51
CA GLY A 106 2.70 11.25 2.75
C GLY A 106 2.71 9.72 2.78
N LEU A 107 2.51 9.11 3.95
CA LEU A 107 2.42 7.64 4.08
C LEU A 107 1.25 7.04 3.30
N ILE A 108 0.12 7.74 3.22
CA ILE A 108 -1.04 7.30 2.43
C ILE A 108 -0.71 7.35 0.94
N ILE A 109 -0.10 8.44 0.47
CA ILE A 109 0.30 8.60 -0.94
C ILE A 109 1.32 7.54 -1.33
N ASP A 110 2.32 7.30 -0.49
CA ASP A 110 3.35 6.29 -0.70
C ASP A 110 2.75 4.89 -0.84
N ALA A 111 1.81 4.52 0.05
CA ALA A 111 1.11 3.24 -0.02
C ALA A 111 0.28 3.07 -1.31
N PHE A 112 -0.30 4.14 -1.84
CA PHE A 112 -0.98 4.10 -3.14
C PHE A 112 0.00 4.04 -4.32
N GLY A 113 1.15 4.70 -4.20
CA GLY A 113 2.25 4.61 -5.16
C GLY A 113 2.75 3.17 -5.27
N GLU A 114 3.07 2.54 -4.16
CA GLU A 114 3.58 1.17 -4.13
C GLU A 114 2.59 0.15 -4.73
N LEU A 115 1.29 0.25 -4.40
CA LEU A 115 0.29 -0.63 -5.00
C LEU A 115 0.17 -0.45 -6.51
N ARG A 116 0.34 0.78 -7.00
CA ARG A 116 0.36 1.05 -8.43
C ARG A 116 1.58 0.41 -9.08
N ASP A 117 2.75 0.56 -8.46
CA ASP A 117 4.00 0.00 -8.96
C ASP A 117 3.95 -1.54 -9.01
N GLN A 118 3.32 -2.20 -8.02
CA GLN A 118 3.09 -3.65 -8.04
C GLN A 118 2.24 -4.10 -9.23
N VAL A 119 1.18 -3.35 -9.56
CA VAL A 119 0.31 -3.65 -10.70
C VAL A 119 1.06 -3.45 -12.02
N GLU A 120 1.84 -2.37 -12.14
CA GLU A 120 2.64 -2.12 -13.34
C GLU A 120 3.72 -3.19 -13.50
N GLN A 121 4.39 -3.59 -12.41
CA GLN A 121 5.41 -4.64 -12.45
C GLN A 121 4.83 -5.98 -12.96
N VAL A 122 3.65 -6.39 -12.49
CA VAL A 122 3.01 -7.64 -12.96
C VAL A 122 2.68 -7.55 -14.46
N LYS A 123 2.21 -6.39 -14.91
CA LYS A 123 1.90 -6.15 -16.31
C LYS A 123 3.16 -6.18 -17.18
N ASP A 124 4.21 -5.47 -16.77
CA ASP A 124 5.50 -5.44 -17.45
C ASP A 124 6.13 -6.84 -17.52
N ASP A 125 6.01 -7.65 -16.46
CA ASP A 125 6.49 -9.03 -16.45
C ASP A 125 5.76 -9.89 -17.51
N MET A 126 4.44 -9.75 -17.63
CA MET A 126 3.64 -10.45 -18.63
C MET A 126 3.91 -9.97 -20.07
N GLU A 127 4.28 -8.70 -20.26
CA GLU A 127 4.57 -8.12 -21.57
C GLU A 127 6.03 -8.33 -22.02
N SER A 128 6.96 -8.55 -21.08
CA SER A 128 8.41 -8.62 -21.37
C SER A 128 8.96 -10.04 -21.51
N LYS A 129 8.28 -11.07 -20.97
CA LYS A 129 8.72 -12.47 -21.08
C LYS A 129 7.54 -13.43 -21.06
N CYS A 130 7.73 -14.63 -21.61
CA CYS A 130 6.71 -15.67 -21.53
C CYS A 130 6.63 -16.23 -20.11
N PHE A 131 5.43 -16.29 -19.53
CA PHE A 131 5.22 -16.84 -18.19
C PHE A 131 5.66 -18.32 -18.05
N ILE A 132 5.51 -19.12 -19.10
CA ILE A 132 5.78 -20.57 -19.06
C ILE A 132 7.27 -20.87 -19.24
N CYS A 133 7.90 -20.32 -20.28
CA CYS A 133 9.29 -20.65 -20.62
C CYS A 133 10.32 -19.61 -20.21
N THR A 134 9.89 -18.49 -19.63
CA THR A 134 10.74 -17.38 -19.13
C THR A 134 11.65 -16.72 -20.16
N LEU A 135 11.53 -17.07 -21.45
CA LEU A 135 12.23 -16.40 -22.54
C LEU A 135 11.64 -15.00 -22.77
N GLY A 136 12.53 -14.02 -22.97
CA GLY A 136 12.18 -12.62 -23.16
C GLY A 136 11.55 -12.36 -24.53
N LYS A 137 10.71 -11.33 -24.59
CA LYS A 137 10.06 -10.83 -25.81
C LYS A 137 11.05 -10.54 -26.94
N ASP A 138 12.22 -9.98 -26.60
CA ASP A 138 13.29 -9.68 -27.55
C ASP A 138 13.75 -10.90 -28.37
N PHE A 139 13.70 -12.10 -27.79
CA PHE A 139 14.04 -13.34 -28.50
C PHE A 139 13.00 -13.67 -29.58
N PHE A 140 11.72 -13.46 -29.29
CA PHE A 140 10.62 -13.84 -30.17
C PHE A 140 10.34 -12.80 -31.25
N ASP A 141 10.51 -11.51 -30.94
CA ASP A 141 10.23 -10.40 -31.85
C ASP A 141 11.31 -10.20 -32.94
N GLN A 142 12.21 -11.16 -33.09
CA GLN A 142 13.02 -11.32 -34.32
C GLN A 142 12.13 -11.54 -35.56
N VAL A 143 10.91 -12.05 -35.36
CA VAL A 143 9.86 -12.12 -36.39
C VAL A 143 8.68 -11.21 -36.02
N PRO A 144 7.96 -10.64 -37.00
CA PRO A 144 6.82 -9.78 -36.72
C PRO A 144 5.75 -10.48 -35.87
N HIS A 145 5.32 -9.83 -34.77
CA HIS A 145 4.34 -10.38 -33.82
C HIS A 145 4.73 -11.74 -33.22
N GLY A 146 6.04 -12.00 -33.11
CA GLY A 146 6.57 -13.28 -32.65
C GLY A 146 6.17 -13.61 -31.22
N PHE A 147 6.25 -12.64 -30.30
CA PHE A 147 5.87 -12.84 -28.90
C PHE A 147 4.37 -13.06 -28.71
N ASP A 148 3.52 -12.29 -29.41
CA ASP A 148 2.06 -12.47 -29.36
C ASP A 148 1.66 -13.85 -29.89
N THR A 149 2.26 -14.28 -31.00
CA THR A 149 2.04 -15.62 -31.56
C THR A 149 2.48 -16.70 -30.58
N HIS A 150 3.65 -16.54 -29.95
CA HIS A 150 4.17 -17.48 -28.96
C HIS A 150 3.23 -17.62 -27.76
N THR A 151 2.77 -16.51 -27.18
CA THR A 151 1.89 -16.54 -26.00
C THR A 151 0.45 -16.98 -26.32
N MET A 152 -0.05 -16.74 -27.53
CA MET A 152 -1.42 -17.12 -27.92
C MET A 152 -1.54 -18.53 -28.49
N GLN A 153 -0.54 -19.02 -29.22
CA GLN A 153 -0.61 -20.29 -29.96
C GLN A 153 0.31 -21.38 -29.39
N GLU A 154 1.52 -21.03 -28.94
CA GLU A 154 2.50 -22.00 -28.44
C GLU A 154 2.33 -22.23 -26.92
N HIS A 155 2.49 -21.17 -26.12
CA HIS A 155 2.42 -21.19 -24.66
C HIS A 155 1.20 -20.44 -24.12
N ASN A 156 0.01 -20.80 -24.63
CA ASN A 156 -1.24 -20.26 -24.12
C ASN A 156 -1.55 -20.80 -22.73
N LEU A 157 -1.66 -19.89 -21.74
CA LEU A 157 -1.87 -20.24 -20.34
C LEU A 157 -3.15 -21.06 -20.12
N ALA A 158 -4.23 -20.76 -20.85
CA ALA A 158 -5.50 -21.48 -20.73
C ALA A 158 -5.39 -22.91 -21.27
N ASN A 159 -4.59 -23.15 -22.31
CA ASN A 159 -4.41 -24.49 -22.86
C ASN A 159 -3.76 -25.44 -21.87
N TYR A 160 -2.84 -24.97 -21.01
CA TYR A 160 -2.29 -25.79 -19.93
C TYR A 160 -3.37 -26.23 -18.94
N LEU A 161 -4.26 -25.33 -18.54
CA LEU A 161 -5.40 -25.67 -17.67
C LEU A 161 -6.34 -26.67 -18.33
N PHE A 162 -6.70 -26.43 -19.59
CA PHE A 162 -7.57 -27.34 -20.35
C PHE A 162 -6.93 -28.70 -20.58
N PHE A 163 -5.62 -28.77 -20.79
CA PHE A 163 -4.90 -30.04 -20.94
C PHE A 163 -4.93 -30.87 -19.66
N ILE A 164 -4.71 -30.26 -18.48
CA ILE A 164 -4.85 -30.98 -17.20
C ILE A 164 -6.29 -31.46 -17.00
N MET A 165 -7.29 -30.62 -17.28
CA MET A 165 -8.71 -31.01 -17.20
C MET A 165 -9.06 -32.13 -18.19
N HIS A 166 -8.45 -32.14 -19.37
CA HIS A 166 -8.59 -33.21 -20.37
C HIS A 166 -8.06 -34.55 -19.82
N LEU A 167 -6.84 -34.56 -19.25
CA LEU A 167 -6.26 -35.76 -18.65
C LEU A 167 -7.13 -36.31 -17.51
N ILE A 168 -7.65 -35.44 -16.63
CA ILE A 168 -8.50 -35.85 -15.51
C ILE A 168 -9.79 -36.55 -15.97
N ASN A 169 -10.40 -36.08 -17.07
CA ASN A 169 -11.68 -36.59 -17.55
C ASN A 169 -11.56 -37.75 -18.55
N LYS A 170 -10.37 -38.02 -19.06
CA LYS A 170 -10.10 -39.08 -20.04
C LYS A 170 -9.76 -40.40 -19.33
N ASP A 171 -10.22 -41.52 -19.87
CA ASP A 171 -9.91 -42.84 -19.34
C ASP A 171 -8.40 -43.13 -19.45
N LYS A 172 -7.81 -43.68 -18.39
CA LYS A 172 -6.37 -43.96 -18.31
C LYS A 172 -5.89 -44.94 -19.38
N THR A 173 -6.74 -45.84 -19.84
CA THR A 173 -6.41 -46.81 -20.90
C THR A 173 -6.36 -46.17 -22.29
N GLU A 174 -6.93 -44.97 -22.45
CA GLU A 174 -6.97 -44.23 -23.71
C GLU A 174 -5.89 -43.15 -23.79
N TYR A 175 -5.06 -43.01 -22.76
CA TYR A 175 -3.94 -42.09 -22.79
C TYR A 175 -2.94 -42.50 -23.89
N THR A 176 -2.50 -41.51 -24.66
CA THR A 176 -1.34 -41.65 -25.52
C THR A 176 -0.06 -41.76 -24.68
N GLY A 177 1.06 -42.11 -25.32
CA GLY A 177 2.35 -42.22 -24.62
C GLY A 177 2.79 -40.91 -23.95
N GLN A 178 2.61 -39.78 -24.64
CA GLN A 178 2.96 -38.46 -24.10
C GLN A 178 2.03 -38.04 -22.96
N GLU A 179 0.73 -38.28 -23.10
CA GLU A 179 -0.26 -38.00 -22.05
C GLU A 179 0.03 -38.84 -20.80
N SER A 180 0.34 -40.14 -20.97
CA SER A 180 0.71 -41.02 -19.86
C SER A 180 1.97 -40.55 -19.14
N TYR A 181 2.97 -40.06 -19.88
CA TYR A 181 4.19 -39.50 -19.32
C TYR A 181 3.91 -38.28 -18.44
N VAL A 182 3.17 -37.29 -18.97
CA VAL A 182 2.82 -36.09 -18.20
C VAL A 182 1.92 -36.43 -17.02
N TRP A 183 0.98 -37.37 -17.17
CA TRP A 183 0.11 -37.81 -16.10
C TRP A 183 0.90 -38.46 -14.95
N ASN A 184 1.91 -39.28 -15.25
CA ASN A 184 2.76 -39.87 -14.22
C ASN A 184 3.52 -38.79 -13.43
N LEU A 185 4.17 -37.84 -14.13
CA LEU A 185 4.86 -36.72 -13.48
C LEU A 185 3.92 -35.87 -12.62
N TYR A 186 2.70 -35.61 -13.11
CA TYR A 186 1.68 -34.88 -12.38
C TYR A 186 1.30 -35.59 -11.07
N GLN A 187 1.13 -36.92 -11.10
CA GLN A 187 0.84 -37.73 -9.90
C GLN A 187 2.02 -37.75 -8.92
N GLU A 188 3.25 -37.72 -9.43
CA GLU A 188 4.49 -37.64 -8.63
C GLU A 188 4.78 -36.22 -8.09
N ARG A 189 3.95 -35.22 -8.43
CA ARG A 189 4.20 -33.80 -8.11
C ARG A 189 5.53 -33.28 -8.67
N CYS A 190 5.97 -33.84 -9.79
CA CYS A 190 7.14 -33.42 -10.53
C CYS A 190 6.72 -32.52 -11.72
N TRP A 191 7.37 -31.36 -11.86
CA TRP A 191 6.99 -30.31 -12.81
C TRP A 191 7.98 -30.14 -13.97
N ASP A 192 8.89 -31.10 -14.14
CA ASP A 192 9.99 -31.04 -15.12
C ASP A 192 9.52 -31.08 -16.58
N PHE A 193 8.24 -31.35 -16.83
CA PHE A 193 7.66 -31.32 -18.17
C PHE A 193 7.39 -29.89 -18.69
N PHE A 194 7.47 -28.86 -17.84
CA PHE A 194 7.37 -27.47 -18.29
C PHE A 194 8.66 -27.02 -18.99
N PRO A 195 8.56 -26.28 -20.12
CA PRO A 195 9.72 -25.89 -20.92
C PRO A 195 10.41 -24.63 -20.35
N VAL A 196 10.89 -24.69 -19.10
CA VAL A 196 11.52 -23.52 -18.45
C VAL A 196 12.88 -23.21 -19.08
N GLY A 197 13.09 -21.97 -19.54
CA GLY A 197 14.34 -21.53 -20.18
C GLY A 197 14.52 -21.95 -21.64
N ASP A 198 13.52 -22.62 -22.22
CA ASP A 198 13.59 -23.17 -23.58
C ASP A 198 12.23 -23.17 -24.28
N CYS A 199 12.22 -23.30 -25.60
CA CYS A 199 10.99 -23.49 -26.36
C CYS A 199 11.27 -24.21 -27.66
N PHE A 200 10.22 -24.74 -28.29
CA PHE A 200 10.33 -25.49 -29.54
C PHE A 200 11.14 -24.75 -30.61
N ARG A 201 10.89 -23.43 -30.77
CA ARG A 201 11.60 -22.59 -31.74
C ARG A 201 13.10 -22.49 -31.45
N LYS A 202 13.48 -22.25 -30.19
CA LYS A 202 14.88 -22.14 -29.77
C LYS A 202 15.64 -23.45 -30.02
N GLN A 203 15.04 -24.58 -29.66
CA GLN A 203 15.63 -25.91 -29.91
C GLN A 203 15.84 -26.19 -31.41
N ASN A 204 14.92 -25.76 -32.28
CA ASN A 204 15.03 -26.00 -33.71
C ASN A 204 16.07 -25.08 -34.38
N GLN A 205 16.18 -23.83 -33.93
CA GLN A 205 17.24 -22.92 -34.37
C GLN A 205 18.63 -23.44 -34.01
N GLU A 206 18.82 -23.99 -32.80
CA GLU A 206 20.08 -24.60 -32.39
C GLU A 206 20.44 -25.86 -33.21
N LYS A 207 19.43 -26.57 -33.71
CA LYS A 207 19.61 -27.77 -34.54
C LYS A 207 19.77 -27.48 -36.03
N GLY A 208 19.70 -26.21 -36.45
CA GLY A 208 19.92 -25.80 -37.84
C GLY A 208 18.82 -26.23 -38.82
N PHE A 209 17.59 -26.43 -38.33
CA PHE A 209 16.44 -26.64 -39.20
C PHE A 209 15.78 -25.28 -39.47
N GLU A 210 16.03 -24.73 -40.67
CA GLU A 210 15.34 -23.55 -41.23
C GLU A 210 13.87 -23.86 -41.58
#